data_AF-A0A6L7PD45-F1
#
_entry.id   AF-A0A6L7PD45-F1
#
_cell.length_a   1.000
_cell.length_b   1.000
_cell.length_c   1.000
_cell.angle_alpha   90.00
_cell.angle_beta   90.00
_cell.angle_gamma   90.00
#
_symmetry.space_group_name_H-M   'P 1'
#
loop_
_entity.id
_entity.type
_entity.pdbx_description
1 polymer ?
#
loop_
_entity_poly.entity_id
_entity_poly.type
_entity_poly.pdbx_seq_one_letter_code
_entity_poly.pdbx_strand_id
1 'polypeptide(L)'
;MVALKYLLPLLLVPFPALAGWANFILDSADGELLIPLGLSDPVYQQIDKSADYVTYVFMVVAAWRWPLRRVFIALFALRTVGQALFFITGAEIVFFLFPNFLEPAFLVYATILLFKRADAPEFFARHAVVIWVLVVAYKLQDEFIT
;
A
#
# COMPACT_ATOMS: atom_id res chain seq x y z
N MET A 1 14.85 5.92 10.15
CA MET A 1 13.88 5.73 9.04
C MET A 1 13.36 4.32 8.98
N VAL A 2 14.22 3.29 8.83
CA VAL A 2 13.78 1.88 8.78
C VAL A 2 12.83 1.49 9.92
N ALA A 3 13.19 1.75 11.19
CA ALA A 3 12.31 1.44 12.33
C ALA A 3 10.93 2.13 12.25
N LEU A 4 10.85 3.34 11.69
CA LEU A 4 9.58 4.05 11.54
C LEU A 4 8.68 3.34 10.52
N LYS A 5 9.25 2.77 9.45
CA LYS A 5 8.50 1.96 8.46
C LYS A 5 7.85 0.70 9.08
N TYR A 6 8.43 0.15 10.14
CA TYR A 6 7.85 -0.99 10.86
C TYR A 6 6.84 -0.59 11.94
N LEU A 7 7.04 0.58 12.56
CA LEU A 7 6.20 1.03 13.67
C LEU A 7 4.95 1.79 13.22
N LEU A 8 5.05 2.59 12.14
CA LEU A 8 3.93 3.39 11.63
C LEU A 8 2.73 2.52 11.18
N PRO A 9 2.93 1.35 10.53
CA PRO A 9 1.84 0.44 10.20
C PRO A 9 0.99 -0.02 11.38
N LEU A 10 1.54 -0.06 12.60
CA LEU A 10 0.78 -0.40 13.80
C LEU A 10 -0.40 0.55 14.02
N LEU A 11 -0.26 1.81 13.59
CA LEU A 11 -1.29 2.85 13.71
C LEU A 11 -2.39 2.72 12.65
N LEU A 12 -2.25 1.86 11.63
CA LEU A 12 -3.31 1.61 10.64
C LEU A 12 -4.56 1.01 11.27
N VAL A 13 -4.41 0.24 12.34
CA VAL A 13 -5.54 -0.42 13.02
C VAL A 13 -6.43 0.58 13.76
N PRO A 14 -5.89 1.50 14.60
CA PRO A 14 -6.68 2.54 15.24
C PRO A 14 -7.00 3.74 14.33
N PHE A 15 -6.10 4.13 13.43
CA PHE A 15 -6.19 5.35 12.63
C PHE A 15 -5.91 5.09 11.14
N PRO A 16 -6.73 4.27 10.44
CA PRO A 16 -6.42 3.77 9.09
C PRO A 16 -6.16 4.86 8.06
N ALA A 17 -6.93 5.96 8.08
CA ALA A 17 -6.75 7.05 7.13
C ALA A 17 -5.46 7.84 7.41
N LEU A 18 -5.29 8.33 8.64
CA LEU A 18 -4.13 9.18 9.01
C LEU A 18 -2.82 8.40 8.92
N ALA A 19 -2.78 7.18 9.46
CA ALA A 19 -1.60 6.33 9.40
C ALA A 19 -1.31 5.86 7.97
N GLY A 20 -2.35 5.60 7.16
CA GLY A 20 -2.20 5.26 5.75
C GLY A 20 -1.52 6.38 4.96
N TRP A 21 -2.04 7.60 5.06
CA TRP A 21 -1.44 8.76 4.40
C TRP A 21 -0.04 9.08 4.93
N ALA A 22 0.18 8.96 6.25
CA ALA A 22 1.51 9.15 6.82
C ALA A 22 2.52 8.11 6.29
N ASN A 23 2.11 6.84 6.14
CA ASN A 23 2.97 5.80 5.59
C ASN A 23 3.30 6.07 4.12
N PHE A 24 2.29 6.42 3.33
CA PHE A 24 2.47 6.78 1.93
C PHE A 24 3.43 7.95 1.72
N ILE A 25 3.33 9.00 2.55
CA ILE A 25 4.25 10.15 2.51
C ILE A 25 5.67 9.74 2.92
N LEU A 26 5.79 8.90 3.96
CA LEU A 26 7.09 8.41 4.43
C LEU A 26 7.79 7.58 3.34
N ASP A 27 7.05 6.73 2.63
CA ASP A 27 7.51 5.88 1.52
C ASP A 27 7.75 6.66 0.21
N SER A 28 7.39 7.95 0.15
CA SER A 28 7.73 8.82 -0.97
C SER A 28 8.98 9.67 -0.68
N ALA A 29 9.35 9.85 0.59
CA ALA A 29 10.42 10.78 1.02
C ALA A 29 11.75 10.08 1.32
N ASP A 30 11.73 8.76 1.46
CA ASP A 30 12.83 7.87 1.84
C ASP A 30 13.83 7.58 0.71
N GLY A 31 13.39 7.54 -0.55
CA GLY A 31 14.29 7.44 -1.70
C GLY A 31 15.34 8.56 -1.77
N GLU A 32 14.98 9.78 -1.35
CA GLU A 32 15.89 10.94 -1.36
C GLU A 32 16.82 11.01 -0.14
N LEU A 33 16.44 10.36 0.97
CA LEU A 33 17.14 10.49 2.26
C LEU A 33 18.13 9.36 2.57
N LEU A 34 18.02 8.20 1.90
CA LEU A 34 18.75 6.98 2.29
C LEU A 34 19.89 6.56 1.34
N ILE A 35 19.88 6.99 0.08
CA ILE A 35 21.02 6.81 -0.86
C ILE A 35 22.34 7.38 -0.29
N PRO A 36 22.38 8.49 0.47
CA PRO A 36 23.61 9.02 1.04
C PRO A 36 24.25 8.18 2.16
N LEU A 37 23.57 7.16 2.71
CA LEU A 37 24.03 6.38 3.87
C LEU A 37 24.91 5.17 3.50
N GLY A 38 25.21 4.95 2.22
CA GLY A 38 26.18 3.95 1.78
C GLY A 38 25.75 2.49 1.93
N LEU A 39 24.44 2.22 2.10
CA LEU A 39 23.90 0.87 1.94
C LEU A 39 23.93 0.49 0.46
N SER A 40 24.27 -0.76 0.15
CA SER A 40 24.15 -1.25 -1.22
C SER A 40 22.67 -1.37 -1.62
N ASP A 41 22.35 -0.93 -2.84
CA ASP A 41 20.98 -0.91 -3.38
C ASP A 41 20.21 -2.24 -3.18
N PRO A 42 20.82 -3.44 -3.36
CA PRO A 42 20.09 -4.70 -3.21
C PRO A 42 19.66 -4.99 -1.76
N VAL A 43 20.50 -4.63 -0.77
CA VAL A 43 20.18 -4.88 0.64
C VAL A 43 19.12 -3.89 1.10
N TYR A 44 19.23 -2.63 0.69
CA TYR A 44 18.23 -1.62 0.97
C TYR A 44 16.86 -1.99 0.37
N GLN A 45 16.81 -2.38 -0.90
CA GLN A 45 15.57 -2.82 -1.55
C GLN A 45 14.92 -3.99 -0.81
N GLN A 46 15.67 -4.98 -0.32
CA GLN A 46 15.07 -6.07 0.44
C GLN A 46 14.46 -5.60 1.77
N ILE A 47 15.17 -4.74 2.51
CA ILE A 47 14.67 -4.18 3.77
C ILE A 47 13.43 -3.33 3.52
N ASP A 48 13.47 -2.46 2.52
CA ASP A 48 12.38 -1.60 2.10
C ASP A 48 11.12 -2.43 1.80
N LYS A 49 11.27 -3.40 0.89
CA LYS A 49 10.19 -4.27 0.43
C LYS A 49 9.64 -5.18 1.53
N SER A 50 10.46 -5.52 2.53
CA SER A 50 9.99 -6.23 3.71
C SER A 50 9.19 -5.33 4.66
N ALA A 51 9.56 -4.05 4.79
CA ALA A 51 8.79 -3.08 5.56
C ALA A 51 7.43 -2.78 4.89
N ASP A 52 7.41 -2.62 3.56
CA ASP A 52 6.17 -2.49 2.78
C ASP A 52 5.21 -3.66 3.07
N TYR A 53 5.75 -4.88 3.14
CA TYR A 53 4.94 -6.07 3.40
C TYR A 53 4.27 -6.02 4.79
N VAL A 54 4.97 -5.49 5.80
CA VAL A 54 4.38 -5.27 7.13
C VAL A 54 3.21 -4.29 7.03
N THR A 55 3.38 -3.20 6.28
CA THR A 55 2.28 -2.26 5.99
C THR A 55 1.07 -2.96 5.38
N TYR A 56 1.27 -3.80 4.37
CA TYR A 56 0.19 -4.53 3.71
C TYR A 56 -0.56 -5.48 4.65
N VAL A 57 0.16 -6.17 5.54
CA VAL A 57 -0.46 -7.01 6.58
C VAL A 57 -1.36 -6.16 7.48
N PHE A 58 -0.87 -5.03 7.97
CA PHE A 58 -1.65 -4.15 8.83
C PHE A 58 -2.84 -3.49 8.11
N MET A 59 -2.73 -3.21 6.81
CA MET A 59 -3.87 -2.78 5.98
C MET A 59 -4.98 -3.83 5.99
N VAL A 60 -4.65 -5.12 5.83
CA VAL A 60 -5.66 -6.19 5.88
C VAL A 60 -6.25 -6.35 7.28
N VAL A 61 -5.42 -6.27 8.32
CA VAL A 61 -5.89 -6.31 9.72
C VAL A 61 -6.87 -5.17 10.00
N ALA A 62 -6.55 -3.95 9.56
CA ALA A 62 -7.44 -2.80 9.67
C ALA A 62 -8.73 -2.99 8.85
N ALA A 63 -8.62 -3.53 7.63
CA ALA A 63 -9.74 -3.79 6.74
C ALA A 63 -10.61 -4.99 7.16
N TRP A 64 -10.17 -5.79 8.13
CA TRP A 64 -10.89 -7.00 8.56
C TRP A 64 -12.30 -6.70 9.08
N ARG A 65 -12.46 -5.54 9.72
CA ARG A 65 -13.74 -5.04 10.24
C ARG A 65 -14.59 -4.30 9.20
N TRP A 66 -14.11 -4.14 7.97
CA TRP A 66 -14.80 -3.40 6.92
C TRP A 66 -15.72 -4.30 6.08
N PRO A 67 -16.85 -3.76 5.57
CA PRO A 67 -17.72 -4.49 4.64
C PRO A 67 -16.99 -5.00 3.38
N LEU A 68 -15.99 -4.26 2.91
CA LEU A 68 -15.19 -4.61 1.74
C LEU A 68 -14.01 -5.58 2.04
N ARG A 69 -13.96 -6.23 3.21
CA ARG A 69 -12.83 -7.09 3.61
C ARG A 69 -12.37 -8.09 2.54
N ARG A 70 -13.30 -8.66 1.78
CA ARG A 70 -12.99 -9.66 0.73
C ARG A 70 -12.17 -9.04 -0.40
N VAL A 71 -12.44 -7.79 -0.76
CA VAL A 71 -11.68 -7.05 -1.78
C VAL A 71 -10.26 -6.84 -1.28
N PHE A 72 -10.09 -6.33 -0.06
CA PHE A 72 -8.77 -6.11 0.53
C PHE A 72 -7.96 -7.39 0.70
N ILE A 73 -8.59 -8.51 1.10
CA ILE A 73 -7.92 -9.81 1.17
C ILE A 73 -7.48 -10.29 -0.21
N ALA A 74 -8.32 -10.11 -1.25
CA ALA A 74 -7.96 -10.50 -2.61
C ALA A 74 -6.79 -9.66 -3.17
N LEU A 75 -6.82 -8.34 -2.96
CA LEU A 75 -5.73 -7.44 -3.35
C LEU A 75 -4.44 -7.76 -2.59
N PHE A 76 -4.54 -8.08 -1.30
CA PHE A 76 -3.40 -8.52 -0.52
C PHE A 76 -2.84 -9.85 -1.04
N ALA A 77 -3.68 -10.83 -1.35
CA ALA A 77 -3.22 -12.10 -1.91
C ALA A 77 -2.46 -11.88 -3.24
N LEU A 78 -2.99 -11.03 -4.12
CA LEU A 78 -2.30 -10.63 -5.35
C LEU A 78 -0.93 -10.01 -5.04
N ARG A 79 -0.89 -9.07 -4.08
CA ARG A 79 0.35 -8.38 -3.68
C ARG A 79 1.36 -9.34 -3.05
N THR A 80 0.92 -10.28 -2.23
CA THR A 80 1.76 -11.32 -1.60
C THR A 80 2.42 -12.20 -2.66
N VAL A 81 1.70 -12.56 -3.73
CA VAL A 81 2.30 -13.33 -4.84
C VAL A 81 3.43 -12.54 -5.51
N GLY A 82 3.18 -11.26 -5.85
CA GLY A 82 4.22 -10.40 -6.41
C GLY A 82 5.43 -10.23 -5.47
N GLN A 83 5.16 -10.04 -4.18
CA GLN A 83 6.20 -9.90 -3.16
C GLN A 83 7.06 -11.17 -3.01
N ALA A 84 6.43 -12.34 -2.96
CA ALA A 84 7.12 -13.61 -2.85
C ALA A 84 7.99 -13.88 -4.09
N LEU A 85 7.47 -13.62 -5.28
CA LEU A 85 8.21 -13.74 -6.53
C LEU A 85 9.42 -12.80 -6.58
N PHE A 86 9.28 -11.55 -6.10
CA PHE A 86 10.42 -10.64 -5.99
C PHE A 86 11.50 -11.17 -5.02
N PHE A 87 11.12 -11.66 -3.83
CA PHE A 87 12.11 -12.19 -2.89
C PHE A 87 12.86 -13.43 -3.41
N ILE A 88 12.24 -14.22 -4.29
CA ILE A 88 12.87 -15.39 -4.91
C ILE A 88 13.78 -14.98 -6.08
N THR A 89 13.32 -14.06 -6.93
CA THR A 89 13.97 -13.75 -8.21
C THR A 89 14.87 -12.51 -8.17
N GLY A 90 14.65 -11.60 -7.23
CA GLY A 90 15.26 -10.28 -7.20
C GLY A 90 14.82 -9.34 -8.33
N ALA A 91 13.83 -9.75 -9.15
CA ALA A 91 13.48 -9.03 -10.37
C ALA A 91 12.34 -8.03 -10.13
N GLU A 92 12.61 -6.74 -10.27
CA GLU A 92 11.61 -5.68 -10.06
C GLU A 92 10.45 -5.72 -11.07
N ILE A 93 10.68 -6.28 -12.26
CA ILE A 93 9.65 -6.44 -13.29
C ILE A 93 8.45 -7.27 -12.80
N VAL A 94 8.62 -8.07 -11.76
CA VAL A 94 7.53 -8.78 -11.10
C VAL A 94 6.46 -7.80 -10.59
N PHE A 95 6.84 -6.61 -10.13
CA PHE A 95 5.89 -5.63 -9.62
C PHE A 95 5.06 -4.95 -10.69
N PHE A 96 5.53 -4.93 -11.94
CA PHE A 96 4.72 -4.53 -13.09
C PHE A 96 3.64 -5.58 -13.42
N LEU A 97 3.96 -6.87 -13.26
CA LEU A 97 2.98 -7.95 -13.45
C LEU A 97 2.01 -8.10 -12.28
N PHE A 98 2.46 -7.73 -11.07
CA PHE A 98 1.70 -7.80 -9.82
C PHE A 98 1.64 -6.42 -9.15
N PRO A 99 0.95 -5.44 -9.78
CA PRO A 99 0.91 -4.07 -9.31
C PRO A 99 0.23 -3.94 -7.95
N ASN A 100 0.72 -3.01 -7.15
CA ASN A 100 0.14 -2.73 -5.83
C ASN A 100 -1.15 -1.90 -5.95
N PHE A 101 -2.28 -2.58 -6.12
CA PHE A 101 -3.61 -1.96 -6.00
C PHE A 101 -4.14 -1.92 -4.56
N LEU A 102 -3.53 -2.67 -3.64
CA LEU A 102 -3.98 -2.76 -2.26
C LEU A 102 -3.89 -1.40 -1.57
N GLU A 103 -2.71 -0.78 -1.61
CA GLU A 103 -2.43 0.50 -0.96
C GLU A 103 -3.33 1.65 -1.45
N PRO A 104 -3.40 1.96 -2.76
CA PRO A 104 -4.24 3.06 -3.22
C PRO A 104 -5.73 2.80 -2.94
N ALA A 105 -6.21 1.56 -3.10
CA ALA A 105 -7.59 1.22 -2.73
C ALA A 105 -7.84 1.38 -1.21
N PHE A 106 -6.86 1.02 -0.39
CA PHE A 106 -6.93 1.17 1.07
C PHE A 106 -6.99 2.63 1.46
N LEU A 107 -6.11 3.48 0.91
CA LEU A 107 -6.08 4.92 1.18
C LEU A 107 -7.40 5.59 0.82
N VAL A 108 -7.94 5.29 -0.38
CA VAL A 108 -9.23 5.83 -0.81
C VAL A 108 -10.34 5.40 0.13
N TYR A 109 -10.46 4.11 0.42
CA TYR A 109 -11.54 3.62 1.27
C TYR A 109 -11.42 4.10 2.72
N ALA A 110 -10.21 4.12 3.29
CA ALA A 110 -9.94 4.65 4.61
C ALA A 110 -10.32 6.13 4.71
N THR A 111 -10.02 6.91 3.66
CA THR A 111 -10.40 8.32 3.56
C THR A 111 -11.92 8.48 3.49
N ILE A 112 -12.61 7.68 2.66
CA ILE A 112 -14.08 7.67 2.61
C ILE A 112 -14.65 7.30 3.99
N LEU A 113 -14.07 6.31 4.68
CA LEU A 113 -14.50 5.89 6.00
C LEU A 113 -14.35 7.01 7.05
N LEU A 114 -13.29 7.81 6.95
CA LEU A 114 -13.07 8.96 7.84
C LEU A 114 -14.20 9.99 7.72
N PHE A 115 -14.69 10.27 6.50
CA PHE A 115 -15.70 11.31 6.25
C PHE A 115 -17.15 10.80 6.26
N LYS A 116 -17.39 9.58 5.80
CA LYS A 116 -18.74 9.00 5.59
C LYS A 116 -19.09 7.90 6.59
N ARG A 117 -18.14 7.40 7.38
CA ARG A 117 -18.34 6.40 8.44
C ARG A 117 -19.21 5.22 7.98
N ALA A 118 -20.44 5.11 8.46
CA ALA A 118 -21.35 4.01 8.14
C ALA A 118 -21.78 3.98 6.66
N ASP A 119 -21.83 5.13 5.99
CA ASP A 119 -22.25 5.25 4.59
C ASP A 119 -21.11 4.99 3.60
N ALA A 120 -19.89 4.74 4.10
CA ALA A 120 -18.70 4.50 3.29
C ALA A 120 -18.85 3.36 2.25
N PRO A 121 -19.45 2.21 2.59
CA PRO A 121 -19.62 1.11 1.62
C PRO A 121 -20.56 1.50 0.48
N GLU A 122 -21.66 2.19 0.78
CA GLU A 122 -22.62 2.62 -0.23
C GLU A 122 -22.03 3.71 -1.13
N PHE A 123 -21.31 4.67 -0.54
CA PHE A 123 -20.59 5.69 -1.29
C PHE A 123 -19.54 5.07 -2.23
N PHE A 124 -18.76 4.11 -1.72
CA PHE A 124 -17.76 3.40 -2.53
C PHE A 124 -18.43 2.63 -3.67
N ALA A 125 -19.49 1.88 -3.40
CA ALA A 125 -20.21 1.13 -4.43
C ALA A 125 -20.78 2.05 -5.53
N ARG A 126 -21.36 3.19 -5.14
CA ARG A 126 -21.92 4.18 -6.07
C ARG A 126 -20.87 4.79 -6.99
N HIS A 127 -19.65 4.99 -6.48
CA HIS A 127 -18.55 5.62 -7.21
C HIS A 127 -17.45 4.63 -7.62
N ALA A 128 -17.73 3.32 -7.58
CA ALA A 128 -16.72 2.28 -7.71
C ALA A 128 -15.94 2.39 -9.03
N VAL A 129 -16.63 2.68 -10.14
CA VAL A 129 -16.01 2.87 -11.45
C VAL A 129 -15.01 4.03 -11.41
N VAL A 130 -15.42 5.19 -10.89
CA VAL A 130 -14.54 6.37 -10.80
C VAL A 130 -13.35 6.10 -9.89
N ILE A 131 -13.58 5.47 -8.73
CA ILE A 131 -12.52 5.13 -7.78
C ILE A 131 -11.50 4.19 -8.42
N TRP A 132 -11.96 3.12 -9.08
CA TRP A 132 -11.07 2.17 -9.73
C TRP A 132 -10.33 2.79 -10.91
N VAL A 133 -10.97 3.65 -11.70
CA VAL A 133 -10.30 4.42 -12.76
C VAL A 133 -9.19 5.28 -12.17
N LEU A 134 -9.42 5.97 -11.05
CA LEU A 134 -8.39 6.77 -10.38
C LEU A 134 -7.26 5.92 -9.82
N VAL A 135 -7.57 4.79 -9.18
CA VAL A 135 -6.57 3.85 -8.64
C VAL A 135 -5.69 3.28 -9.76
N VAL A 136 -6.29 2.88 -10.88
CA VAL A 136 -5.56 2.37 -12.04
C VAL A 136 -4.77 3.48 -12.72
N ALA A 137 -5.35 4.66 -12.94
CA ALA A 137 -4.66 5.78 -13.55
C ALA A 137 -3.45 6.24 -12.71
N TYR A 138 -3.61 6.31 -11.38
CA TYR A 138 -2.51 6.58 -10.47
C TYR A 138 -1.39 5.54 -10.62
N LYS A 139 -1.74 4.25 -10.70
CA LYS A 139 -0.72 3.21 -10.87
C LYS A 139 -0.04 3.21 -12.23
N LEU A 140 -0.77 3.47 -13.31
CA LEU A 140 -0.17 3.63 -14.62
C LEU A 140 0.77 4.85 -14.65
N GLN A 141 0.39 5.96 -14.01
CA GLN A 141 1.28 7.13 -13.89
C GLN A 141 2.61 6.76 -13.21
N ASP A 142 2.54 6.04 -12.10
CA ASP A 142 3.70 5.57 -11.32
C ASP A 142 4.66 4.71 -12.18
N GLU A 143 4.10 3.86 -13.07
CA GLU A 143 4.85 2.98 -13.96
C GLU A 143 5.40 3.66 -15.23
N PHE A 144 4.74 4.71 -15.75
CA PHE A 144 5.14 5.39 -16.99
C PHE A 144 5.99 6.65 -16.78
N ILE A 145 6.01 7.23 -15.58
CA ILE A 145 6.71 8.50 -15.28
C ILE A 145 8.00 8.29 -14.46
N THR A 146 8.29 7.05 -14.05
CA THR A 146 9.56 6.66 -13.40
C THR A 146 10.51 6.05 -14.42
#